data_AF-A0A1A7ZEE3-F1
#
_entry.id   AF-A0A1A7ZEE3-F1
#
_cell.length_a   1.000
_cell.length_b   1.000
_cell.length_c   1.000
_cell.angle_alpha   90.00
_cell.angle_beta   90.00
_cell.angle_gamma   90.00
#
_symmetry.space_group_name_H-M   'P 1'
#
loop_
_entity.id
_entity.type
_entity.pdbx_description
1 polymer ?
#
loop_
_entity_poly.entity_id
_entity_poly.type
_entity_poly.pdbx_seq_one_letter_code
_entity_poly.pdbx_strand_id
1 'polypeptide(L)'
;MMHWSLRRQSSWVQLAGHQGNFQVSKVGEVLKMHSKPEAKCLERLMRDTLRPFVPQYHGLVTRGEHCYIRLEDLLHGLRRPVI
;
A
#
# COMPACT_ATOMS: atom_id res chain seq x y z
N MET A 1 19.96 15.97 22.32
CA MET A 1 20.26 14.75 21.56
C MET A 1 19.31 14.71 20.38
N MET A 2 19.79 15.03 19.17
CA MET A 2 18.94 15.09 17.98
C MET A 2 18.72 13.67 17.46
N HIS A 3 17.50 13.17 17.56
CA HIS A 3 17.12 11.87 16.99
C HIS A 3 16.97 12.03 15.48
N TRP A 4 18.07 11.86 14.74
CA TRP A 4 18.03 11.66 13.31
C TRP A 4 17.41 10.29 13.02
N SER A 5 16.09 10.22 12.91
CA SER A 5 15.46 9.07 12.29
C SER A 5 15.86 9.07 10.82
N LEU A 6 16.76 8.17 10.43
CA LEU A 6 16.97 7.83 9.02
C LEU A 6 15.59 7.43 8.47
N ARG A 7 14.91 8.34 7.77
CA ARG A 7 13.77 7.97 6.92
C ARG A 7 14.35 7.01 5.88
N ARG A 8 14.13 5.70 6.07
CA ARG A 8 14.40 4.73 5.01
C ARG A 8 13.57 5.19 3.81
N GLN A 9 14.25 5.53 2.73
CA GLN A 9 13.59 5.73 1.44
C GLN A 9 12.77 4.45 1.17
N SER A 10 11.46 4.58 1.03
CA SER A 10 10.60 3.45 0.66
C SER A 10 11.13 2.87 -0.64
N SER A 11 11.69 1.66 -0.57
CA SER A 11 12.17 0.88 -1.71
C SER A 11 11.01 0.18 -2.41
N TRP A 12 9.92 0.92 -2.63
CA TRP A 12 8.73 0.35 -3.23
C TRP A 12 9.01 -0.10 -4.66
N VAL A 13 8.50 -1.26 -5.06
CA VAL A 13 8.76 -1.89 -6.35
C VAL A 13 7.44 -2.20 -7.06
N GLN A 14 7.37 -1.93 -8.36
CA GLN A 14 6.30 -2.36 -9.24
C GLN A 14 6.83 -3.41 -10.23
N LEU A 15 6.37 -4.66 -10.11
CA LEU A 15 6.70 -5.70 -11.10
C LEU A 15 5.65 -5.81 -12.22
N ALA A 16 4.39 -5.47 -11.93
CA ALA A 16 3.27 -5.62 -12.85
C ALA A 16 2.31 -4.42 -12.80
N GLY A 17 1.43 -4.34 -13.80
CA GLY A 17 0.46 -3.25 -13.96
C GLY A 17 1.05 -2.01 -14.62
N HIS A 18 0.19 -1.07 -15.00
CA HIS A 18 0.61 0.17 -15.67
C HIS A 18 1.35 1.13 -14.73
N GLN A 19 2.31 1.86 -15.28
CA GLN A 19 3.00 2.93 -14.57
C GLN A 19 1.99 3.96 -14.02
N GLY A 20 2.21 4.42 -12.79
CA GLY A 20 1.34 5.41 -12.14
C GLY A 20 0.13 4.83 -11.40
N ASN A 21 -0.14 3.52 -11.52
CA ASN A 21 -1.17 2.86 -10.71
C ASN A 21 -0.84 2.82 -9.22
N PHE A 22 0.43 2.95 -8.85
CA PHE A 22 0.85 2.92 -7.46
C PHE A 22 1.65 4.16 -7.08
N GLN A 23 1.44 4.61 -5.85
CA GLN A 23 2.17 5.73 -5.28
C GLN A 23 2.55 5.43 -3.84
N VAL A 24 3.71 5.92 -3.43
CA VAL A 24 4.14 5.83 -2.02
C VAL A 24 3.24 6.74 -1.17
N SER A 25 2.78 6.21 -0.03
CA SER A 25 1.92 6.93 0.92
C SER A 25 2.74 7.34 2.16
N LYS A 26 2.16 7.16 3.35
CA LYS A 26 2.83 7.21 4.65
C LYS A 26 3.74 5.98 4.81
N VAL A 27 4.62 6.04 5.80
CA VAL A 27 5.49 4.91 6.17
C VAL A 27 4.64 3.66 6.40
N GLY A 28 4.95 2.57 5.69
CA GLY A 28 4.22 1.31 5.77
C GLY A 28 2.96 1.21 4.91
N GLU A 29 2.64 2.21 4.09
CA GLU A 29 1.48 2.20 3.21
C GLU A 29 1.85 2.47 1.74
N VAL A 30 1.11 1.84 0.83
CA VAL A 30 1.08 2.13 -0.61
C VAL A 30 -0.33 2.55 -1.04
N LEU A 31 -0.41 3.50 -1.97
CA LEU A 31 -1.63 3.85 -2.66
C LEU A 31 -1.72 3.09 -3.97
N LYS A 32 -2.86 2.47 -4.25
CA LYS A 32 -3.20 1.90 -5.55
C LYS A 32 -4.35 2.67 -6.17
N MET A 33 -4.30 3.00 -7.45
CA MET A 33 -5.37 3.71 -8.13
C MET A 33 -6.69 2.97 -7.95
N HIS A 34 -7.75 3.71 -7.63
CA HIS A 34 -9.01 3.12 -7.21
C HIS A 34 -9.65 2.25 -8.30
N SER A 35 -10.02 1.04 -7.89
CA SER A 35 -10.86 0.12 -8.63
C SER A 35 -12.02 -0.30 -7.75
N LYS A 36 -13.25 0.03 -8.17
CA LYS A 36 -14.47 -0.30 -7.42
C LYS A 36 -14.60 -1.79 -7.07
N PRO A 37 -14.38 -2.76 -8.00
CA PRO A 37 -14.47 -4.17 -7.64
C PRO A 37 -13.38 -4.56 -6.64
N GLU A 38 -12.16 -4.04 -6.78
CA GLU A 38 -11.06 -4.35 -5.86
C GLU A 38 -11.34 -3.84 -4.44
N ALA A 39 -11.80 -2.59 -4.29
CA ALA A 39 -12.16 -2.02 -3.00
C ALA A 39 -13.22 -2.87 -2.29
N LYS A 40 -14.25 -3.32 -3.03
CA LYS A 40 -15.30 -4.20 -2.49
C LYS A 40 -14.76 -5.58 -2.07
N CYS A 41 -13.82 -6.14 -2.82
CA CYS A 41 -13.17 -7.41 -2.45
C CYS A 41 -12.33 -7.25 -1.18
N LEU A 42 -11.53 -6.18 -1.09
CA LEU A 42 -10.71 -5.88 0.08
C LEU A 42 -11.55 -5.65 1.34
N GLU A 43 -12.67 -4.92 1.23
CA GLU A 43 -13.62 -4.73 2.34
C GLU A 43 -14.14 -6.05 2.91
N ARG A 44 -14.43 -7.02 2.03
CA ARG A 44 -14.86 -8.37 2.44
C ARG A 44 -13.72 -9.15 3.08
N LEU A 45 -12.53 -9.12 2.48
CA LEU A 45 -11.34 -9.79 2.99
C LEU A 45 -10.94 -9.30 4.39
N MET A 46 -11.19 -8.03 4.73
CA MET A 46 -10.94 -7.51 6.08
C MET A 46 -11.82 -8.13 7.16
N ARG A 47 -12.84 -8.90 6.79
CA ARG A 47 -13.75 -9.63 7.71
C ARG A 47 -13.71 -11.14 7.49
N ASP A 48 -12.82 -11.62 6.63
CA ASP A 48 -12.71 -13.01 6.22
C ASP A 48 -11.57 -13.73 6.97
N THR A 49 -11.58 -15.06 6.99
CA THR A 49 -10.48 -15.86 7.56
C THR A 49 -9.17 -15.66 6.80
N LEU A 50 -9.23 -15.23 5.54
CA LEU A 50 -8.07 -14.91 4.71
C LEU A 50 -7.38 -13.59 5.08
N ARG A 51 -7.94 -12.77 5.99
CA ARG A 51 -7.39 -11.46 6.38
C ARG A 51 -5.87 -11.45 6.67
N PRO A 52 -5.28 -12.44 7.37
CA PRO A 52 -3.85 -12.44 7.67
C PRO A 52 -2.93 -12.70 6.46
N PHE A 53 -3.49 -13.12 5.32
CA PHE A 53 -2.73 -13.51 4.13
C PHE A 53 -2.85 -12.49 2.99
N VAL A 54 -3.48 -11.35 3.24
CA VAL A 54 -3.62 -10.25 2.28
C VAL A 54 -3.11 -8.95 2.91
N PRO A 55 -2.68 -7.95 2.11
CA PRO A 55 -2.32 -6.65 2.65
C PRO A 55 -3.49 -6.04 3.44
N GLN A 56 -3.19 -5.42 4.58
CA GLN A 56 -4.21 -4.68 5.31
C GLN A 56 -4.78 -3.56 4.43
N TYR A 57 -6.11 -3.52 4.28
CA TYR A 57 -6.82 -2.44 3.61
C TYR A 57 -7.18 -1.35 4.62
N HIS A 58 -6.84 -0.10 4.30
CA HIS A 58 -7.03 1.07 5.16
C HIS A 58 -8.12 2.04 4.64
N GLY A 59 -8.91 1.62 3.65
CA GLY A 59 -9.95 2.46 3.05
C GLY A 59 -9.48 3.20 1.80
N LEU A 60 -10.33 4.12 1.33
CA LEU A 60 -10.04 4.98 0.19
C LEU A 60 -9.46 6.32 0.64
N VAL A 61 -8.72 6.98 -0.26
CA VAL A 61 -8.28 8.37 -0.08
C VAL A 61 -8.28 9.10 -1.42
N THR A 62 -8.69 10.36 -1.41
CA THR A 62 -8.59 11.25 -2.57
C THR A 62 -7.31 12.06 -2.48
N ARG A 63 -6.53 12.11 -3.56
CA ARG A 63 -5.37 13.01 -3.73
C ARG A 63 -5.48 13.73 -5.08
N GLY A 64 -5.70 15.04 -5.03
CA GLY A 64 -6.02 15.82 -6.22
C GLY A 64 -7.34 15.34 -6.82
N GLU A 65 -7.34 15.03 -8.12
CA GLU A 65 -8.51 14.57 -8.86
C GLU A 65 -8.69 13.04 -8.83
N HIS A 66 -7.76 12.31 -8.19
CA HIS A 66 -7.73 10.86 -8.22
C HIS A 66 -8.09 10.24 -6.86
N CYS A 67 -8.79 9.11 -6.90
CA CYS A 67 -9.09 8.27 -5.75
C CYS A 67 -8.15 7.06 -5.73
N TYR A 68 -7.71 6.66 -4.53
CA TYR A 68 -6.80 5.55 -4.31
C TYR A 68 -7.29 4.64 -3.20
N ILE A 69 -7.01 3.35 -3.35
CA ILE A 69 -7.06 2.33 -2.30
C ILE A 69 -5.78 2.47 -1.47
N ARG A 70 -5.92 2.55 -0.15
CA ARG A 70 -4.80 2.53 0.79
C ARG A 70 -4.54 1.11 1.27
N LEU A 71 -3.34 0.61 1.03
CA LEU A 71 -2.91 -0.73 1.39
C LEU A 71 -1.64 -0.67 2.24
N GLU A 72 -1.43 -1.69 3.06
CA GLU A 72 -0.14 -2.00 3.65
C GLU A 72 0.93 -2.20 2.56
N ASP A 73 2.10 -1.61 2.76
CA ASP A 73 3.30 -1.91 1.97
C ASP A 73 3.95 -3.19 2.51
N LEU A 74 3.74 -4.31 1.80
CA LEU A 74 4.29 -5.62 2.18
C LEU A 74 5.84 -5.66 2.19
N LEU A 75 6.50 -4.68 1.59
CA LEU A 75 7.97 -4.60 1.60
C LEU A 75 8.51 -3.77 2.76
N HIS A 76 7.62 -3.09 3.49
CA HIS A 76 8.01 -2.23 4.59
C HIS A 76 8.76 -3.01 5.68
N GLY A 77 9.87 -2.47 6.16
CA GLY A 77 10.73 -3.10 7.17
C GLY A 77 11.74 -4.11 6.61
N LEU A 78 11.47 -4.72 5.45
CA LEU A 78 12.39 -5.69 4.82
C LEU A 78 13.71 -5.01 4.40
N ARG A 79 14.80 -5.76 4.50
CA ARG A 79 16.15 -5.30 4.12
C ARG A 79 16.56 -6.05 2.85
N ARG A 80 16.63 -5.35 1.72
CA ARG A 80 16.91 -5.91 0.38
C ARG A 80 15.90 -7.02 0.01
N PRO A 81 14.59 -6.71 -0.02
CA PRO A 81 13.59 -7.70 -0.42
C PRO A 81 13.83 -8.17 -1.87
N VAL A 82 13.52 -9.43 -2.13
CA VAL A 82 13.48 -10.05 -3.46
C VAL A 82 12.06 -10.51 -3.70
N ILE A 83 11.53 -10.22 -4.87
CA ILE A 83 10.14 -10.46 -5.28
C ILE A 83 10.17 -11.09 -6.67
#